data_AF-A0A0C3JHI4-F1
#
_entry.id   AF-A0A0C3JHI4-F1
#
_cell.length_a   1.000
_cell.length_b   1.000
_cell.length_c   1.000
_cell.angle_alpha   90.00
_cell.angle_beta   90.00
_cell.angle_gamma   90.00
#
_symmetry.space_group_name_H-M   'P 1'
#
loop_
_entity.id
_entity.type
_entity.pdbx_description
1 polymer ?
#
loop_
_entity_poly.entity_id
_entity_poly.type
_entity_poly.pdbx_seq_one_letter_code
_entity_poly.pdbx_strand_id
1 'polypeptide(L)'
;MLLASSTLRPQSYRAEELQGFGIDVKELKEINPRTALSYSFRAETSSSGRNCSTALGHAAALEELHAKGCSLATKAWVENHWSLVLWKLAGMVALDPRSELDPARRRWCWSEVIRQLLYRYERDLNGSSRPPLRLIVTRDASAESPMVLCISNISWPNGEVDENGRSVVSRPELEVTDGWYKLRAHVDEPLARATRKGFIRIGRKIAVAGAKLSSQRKEGAEILEAYDSTVLVITGNSSHMAPWHAKLGFQRTPFIATLNSLTPDGGNVAAMVVEIIKVYPVAYIEFVEDEHGRKTRDGPRDETEETKLQSQWQRRRESEAAKLWAVYDERWSTMHGYAERLEERARSAFPKHGEPPDNFHDLYDALKEDPTMAKKILSSISPQDAGWLARHIQNRAVQEREDAEREIERELEALCPARDVKDFCVVAVKDARTLRRPQNRTAQITVWDAVSLTTGEESLKGFETGQRYLVCLIPHAMPVSLTPRIHRLRI
;
A
#
# COMPACT_ATOMS: atom_id res chain seq x y z
N MET A 1 -22.08 19.45 25.30
CA MET A 1 -23.04 18.59 24.56
C MET A 1 -22.46 18.29 23.19
N LEU A 2 -22.44 17.03 22.75
CA LEU A 2 -21.90 16.68 21.43
C LEU A 2 -22.92 17.02 20.32
N LEU A 3 -22.46 17.43 19.14
CA LEU A 3 -23.34 17.72 17.99
C LEU A 3 -24.19 16.52 17.56
N ALA A 4 -23.72 15.29 17.83
CA ALA A 4 -24.48 14.06 17.57
C ALA A 4 -25.74 13.94 18.44
N SER A 5 -25.67 14.49 19.67
CA SER A 5 -26.74 14.45 20.67
C SER A 5 -27.56 15.74 20.73
N SER A 6 -27.26 16.74 19.92
CA SER A 6 -28.03 17.99 19.90
C SER A 6 -29.27 17.86 19.02
N THR A 7 -30.25 18.73 19.26
CA THR A 7 -31.45 18.86 18.42
C THR A 7 -31.19 19.63 17.11
N LEU A 8 -29.99 20.19 16.95
CA LEU A 8 -29.60 20.99 15.80
C LEU A 8 -29.48 20.11 14.55
N ARG A 9 -30.02 20.59 13.43
CA ARG A 9 -29.85 19.96 12.12
C ARG A 9 -29.46 21.00 11.08
N PRO A 10 -28.46 20.72 10.23
CA PRO A 10 -28.13 21.59 9.11
C PRO A 10 -29.37 21.84 8.24
N GLN A 11 -29.49 23.06 7.71
CA GLN A 11 -30.58 23.48 6.82
C GLN A 11 -31.99 23.43 7.47
N SER A 12 -32.07 23.57 8.81
CA SER A 12 -33.36 23.68 9.50
C SER A 12 -34.06 25.03 9.29
N TYR A 13 -33.30 26.07 8.95
CA TYR A 13 -33.80 27.43 8.78
C TYR A 13 -33.82 27.83 7.30
N ARG A 14 -34.87 28.55 6.88
CA ARG A 14 -34.99 29.19 5.57
C ARG A 14 -34.23 30.53 5.55
N ALA A 15 -33.95 31.03 4.36
CA ALA A 15 -33.23 32.30 4.19
C ALA A 15 -33.95 33.49 4.84
N GLU A 16 -35.28 33.54 4.74
CA GLU A 16 -36.12 34.59 5.35
C GLU A 16 -36.03 34.56 6.89
N GLU A 17 -36.03 33.37 7.49
CA GLU A 17 -35.90 33.21 8.94
C GLU A 17 -34.53 33.70 9.43
N LEU A 18 -33.46 33.36 8.71
CA LEU A 18 -32.12 33.85 9.01
C LEU A 18 -32.02 35.38 8.92
N GLN A 19 -32.64 35.99 7.91
CA GLN A 19 -32.72 37.45 7.80
C GLN A 19 -33.49 38.07 8.98
N GLY A 20 -34.54 37.40 9.46
CA GLY A 20 -35.28 37.79 10.66
C GLY A 20 -34.42 37.81 11.94
N PHE A 21 -33.33 37.03 11.98
CA PHE A 21 -32.33 37.07 13.06
C PHE A 21 -31.24 38.13 12.85
N GLY A 22 -31.34 38.98 11.81
CA GLY A 22 -30.33 40.00 11.49
C GLY A 22 -29.07 39.42 10.83
N ILE A 23 -29.15 38.22 10.26
CA ILE A 23 -28.02 37.55 9.61
C ILE A 23 -28.04 37.85 8.11
N ASP A 24 -26.92 38.34 7.57
CA ASP A 24 -26.76 38.49 6.13
C ASP A 24 -26.52 37.12 5.46
N VAL A 25 -27.63 36.55 4.97
CA VAL A 25 -27.60 35.25 4.29
C VAL A 25 -26.85 35.29 2.96
N LYS A 26 -26.80 36.43 2.27
CA LYS A 26 -26.09 36.54 1.00
C LYS A 26 -24.59 36.46 1.26
N GLU A 27 -24.12 37.24 2.23
CA GLU A 27 -22.75 37.21 2.72
C GLU A 27 -22.34 35.78 3.11
N LEU A 28 -23.10 35.13 4.02
CA LEU A 28 -22.74 33.79 4.49
C LEU A 28 -22.74 32.71 3.40
N LYS A 29 -23.62 32.81 2.41
CA LYS A 29 -23.68 31.85 1.29
C LYS A 29 -22.46 31.94 0.39
N GLU A 30 -21.87 33.12 0.26
CA GLU A 30 -20.70 33.33 -0.58
C GLU A 30 -19.42 32.80 0.07
N ILE A 31 -19.40 32.61 1.39
CA ILE A 31 -18.22 32.12 2.13
C ILE A 31 -17.96 30.63 1.86
N ASN A 32 -16.86 30.36 1.18
CA ASN A 32 -16.27 29.03 1.02
C ASN A 32 -14.74 29.13 1.11
N PRO A 33 -13.99 28.01 1.18
CA PRO A 33 -12.53 28.06 1.35
C PRO A 33 -11.74 28.78 0.25
N ARG A 34 -12.35 29.11 -0.90
CA ARG A 34 -11.75 29.91 -1.97
C ARG A 34 -12.09 31.40 -1.86
N THR A 35 -13.35 31.72 -1.58
CA THR A 35 -13.86 33.11 -1.50
C THR A 35 -13.67 33.76 -0.13
N ALA A 36 -13.50 32.96 0.94
CA ALA A 36 -13.34 33.47 2.29
C ALA A 36 -12.09 34.35 2.45
N LEU A 37 -11.09 34.19 1.58
CA LEU A 37 -9.88 35.01 1.60
C LEU A 37 -10.16 36.48 1.25
N SER A 38 -11.11 36.75 0.34
CA SER A 38 -11.50 38.11 -0.03
C SER A 38 -12.46 38.76 0.99
N TYR A 39 -12.88 38.04 2.02
CA TYR A 39 -13.77 38.57 3.04
C TYR A 39 -13.02 39.44 4.06
N SER A 40 -13.64 40.55 4.46
CA SER A 40 -13.15 41.41 5.54
C SER A 40 -14.31 41.93 6.39
N PHE A 41 -14.12 41.97 7.71
CA PHE A 41 -15.07 42.62 8.59
C PHE A 41 -14.91 44.14 8.49
N ARG A 42 -15.99 44.89 8.68
CA ARG A 42 -15.93 46.34 8.77
C ARG A 42 -15.80 46.76 10.22
N ALA A 43 -14.77 47.53 10.53
CA ALA A 43 -14.69 48.28 11.78
C ALA A 43 -14.97 49.76 11.51
N GLU A 44 -15.94 50.32 12.23
CA GLU A 44 -16.20 51.75 12.22
C GLU A 44 -15.46 52.38 13.41
N THR A 45 -14.50 53.24 13.12
CA THR A 45 -13.84 54.06 14.14
C THR A 45 -14.24 55.51 13.97
N SER A 46 -14.85 56.08 15.01
CA SER A 46 -15.20 57.50 15.07
C SER A 46 -14.07 58.28 15.75
N SER A 47 -12.97 58.50 15.05
CA SER A 47 -11.92 59.41 15.52
C SER A 47 -12.09 60.78 14.86
N SER A 48 -12.32 61.82 15.67
CA SER A 48 -12.27 63.23 15.25
C SER A 48 -13.29 63.64 14.17
N GLY A 49 -14.53 63.12 14.22
CA GLY A 49 -15.62 63.54 13.33
C GLY A 49 -15.50 63.07 11.87
N ARG A 50 -14.51 62.22 11.55
CA ARG A 50 -14.40 61.51 10.27
C ARG A 50 -14.63 60.02 10.52
N ASN A 51 -15.68 59.47 9.92
CA ASN A 51 -15.91 58.02 9.94
C ASN A 51 -14.90 57.38 8.99
N CYS A 52 -13.93 56.64 9.54
CA CYS A 52 -13.03 55.80 8.75
C CYS A 52 -13.48 54.34 8.89
N SER A 53 -13.82 53.69 7.78
CA SER A 53 -14.13 52.26 7.77
C SER A 53 -12.85 51.49 7.49
N THR A 54 -12.33 50.78 8.50
CA THR A 54 -11.15 49.91 8.32
C THR A 54 -11.62 48.49 7.99
N ALA A 55 -11.09 47.93 6.91
CA ALA A 55 -11.35 46.54 6.52
C ALA A 55 -10.43 45.60 7.30
N LEU A 56 -11.02 44.76 8.16
CA LEU A 56 -10.33 43.78 8.97
C LEU A 56 -10.35 42.41 8.25
N GLY A 57 -9.34 42.16 7.44
CA GLY A 57 -9.14 40.90 6.71
C GLY A 57 -8.00 40.05 7.28
N HIS A 58 -7.59 39.03 6.52
CA HIS A 58 -6.50 38.12 6.91
C HIS A 58 -5.15 38.82 7.17
N ALA A 59 -4.85 39.93 6.46
CA ALA A 59 -3.63 40.72 6.69
C ALA A 59 -3.64 41.40 8.06
N ALA A 60 -4.75 42.06 8.41
CA ALA A 60 -4.93 42.65 9.75
C ALA A 60 -4.90 41.57 10.85
N ALA A 61 -5.34 40.35 10.54
CA ALA A 61 -5.32 39.25 11.50
C ALA A 61 -3.89 38.77 11.77
N LEU A 62 -3.04 38.74 10.74
CA LEU A 62 -1.62 38.46 10.88
C LEU A 62 -0.92 39.51 11.77
N GLU A 63 -1.18 40.79 11.51
CA GLU A 63 -0.64 41.89 12.32
C GLU A 63 -1.07 41.78 13.78
N GLU A 64 -2.35 41.50 14.05
CA GLU A 64 -2.85 41.32 15.41
C GLU A 64 -2.25 40.09 16.11
N LEU A 65 -2.06 38.97 15.39
CA LEU A 65 -1.39 37.79 15.92
C LEU A 65 0.07 38.11 16.30
N HIS A 66 0.81 38.81 15.43
CA HIS A 66 2.18 39.23 15.71
C HIS A 66 2.25 40.20 16.89
N ALA A 67 1.32 41.14 16.98
CA ALA A 67 1.21 42.05 18.12
C ALA A 67 0.95 41.31 19.45
N LYS A 68 0.33 40.13 19.40
CA LYS A 68 0.11 39.23 20.56
C LYS A 68 1.27 38.25 20.79
N GLY A 69 2.38 38.37 20.07
CA GLY A 69 3.59 37.54 20.24
C GLY A 69 3.60 36.25 19.41
N CYS A 70 2.66 36.05 18.49
CA CYS A 70 2.58 34.85 17.66
C CYS A 70 3.52 34.89 16.44
N SER A 71 4.83 35.05 16.67
CA SER A 71 5.84 35.31 15.63
C SER A 71 6.00 34.21 14.57
N LEU A 72 5.65 32.96 14.88
CA LEU A 72 5.74 31.84 13.93
C LEU A 72 4.62 31.85 12.88
N ALA A 73 3.57 32.66 13.07
CA ALA A 73 2.45 32.72 12.14
C ALA A 73 2.92 33.36 10.82
N THR A 74 2.92 32.59 9.75
CA THR A 74 3.24 33.09 8.41
C THR A 74 1.98 33.58 7.70
N LYS A 75 2.16 34.41 6.66
CA LYS A 75 1.05 34.83 5.79
C LYS A 75 0.26 33.63 5.26
N ALA A 76 0.93 32.65 4.67
CA ALA A 76 0.28 31.45 4.12
C ALA A 76 -0.51 30.66 5.19
N TRP A 77 0.02 30.58 6.42
CA TRP A 77 -0.66 29.92 7.53
C TRP A 77 -1.96 30.65 7.91
N VAL A 78 -1.91 31.98 8.03
CA VAL A 78 -3.09 32.80 8.33
C VAL A 78 -4.12 32.72 7.20
N GLU A 79 -3.71 32.82 5.93
CA GLU A 79 -4.63 32.74 4.78
C GLU A 79 -5.38 31.40 4.72
N ASN A 80 -4.69 30.29 4.95
CA ASN A 80 -5.30 28.97 5.04
C ASN A 80 -6.32 28.89 6.18
N HIS A 81 -5.92 29.26 7.40
CA HIS A 81 -6.78 29.10 8.56
C HIS A 81 -7.92 30.12 8.62
N TRP A 82 -7.71 31.35 8.15
CA TRP A 82 -8.74 32.37 7.97
C TRP A 82 -9.91 31.80 7.16
N SER A 83 -9.58 31.21 6.00
CA SER A 83 -10.58 30.66 5.09
C SER A 83 -11.39 29.52 5.72
N LEU A 84 -10.72 28.61 6.44
CA LEU A 84 -11.39 27.47 7.11
C LEU A 84 -12.18 27.89 8.35
N VAL A 85 -11.70 28.89 9.10
CA VAL A 85 -12.38 29.45 10.28
C VAL A 85 -13.66 30.14 9.84
N LEU A 86 -13.60 31.06 8.87
CA LEU A 86 -14.78 31.73 8.36
C LEU A 86 -15.79 30.74 7.78
N TRP A 87 -15.35 29.79 6.95
CA TRP A 87 -16.26 28.80 6.38
C TRP A 87 -16.98 27.97 7.45
N LYS A 88 -16.27 27.58 8.51
CA LYS A 88 -16.87 26.91 9.65
C LYS A 88 -17.85 27.83 10.38
N LEU A 89 -17.47 29.06 10.70
CA LEU A 89 -18.29 30.01 11.45
C LEU A 89 -19.59 30.34 10.70
N ALA A 90 -19.52 30.55 9.38
CA ALA A 90 -20.69 30.77 8.53
C ALA A 90 -21.68 29.59 8.62
N GLY A 91 -21.18 28.36 8.54
CA GLY A 91 -22.00 27.16 8.73
C GLY A 91 -22.58 27.03 10.13
N MET A 92 -21.85 27.44 11.17
CA MET A 92 -22.32 27.40 12.57
C MET A 92 -23.39 28.45 12.85
N VAL A 93 -23.27 29.63 12.26
CA VAL A 93 -24.30 30.70 12.33
C VAL A 93 -25.59 30.21 11.69
N ALA A 94 -25.51 29.61 10.50
CA ALA A 94 -26.68 29.04 9.83
C ALA A 94 -27.29 27.85 10.58
N LEU A 95 -26.49 27.10 11.35
CA LEU A 95 -26.94 25.95 12.14
C LEU A 95 -27.72 26.39 13.39
N ASP A 96 -27.29 27.47 14.03
CA ASP A 96 -27.84 27.96 15.28
C ASP A 96 -27.86 29.51 15.32
N PRO A 97 -28.78 30.13 14.55
CA PRO A 97 -28.84 31.58 14.37
C PRO A 97 -29.22 32.31 15.67
N ARG A 98 -29.91 31.64 16.60
CA ARG A 98 -30.35 32.23 17.87
C ARG A 98 -29.17 32.68 18.74
N SER A 99 -28.06 31.95 18.69
CA SER A 99 -26.85 32.33 19.43
C SER A 99 -26.19 33.62 18.90
N GLU A 100 -26.50 34.06 17.67
CA GLU A 100 -25.95 35.32 17.14
C GLU A 100 -26.64 36.57 17.69
N LEU A 101 -27.85 36.41 18.25
CA LEU A 101 -28.59 37.48 18.93
C LEU A 101 -27.95 37.86 20.26
N ASP A 102 -27.27 36.92 20.92
CA ASP A 102 -26.57 37.14 22.18
C ASP A 102 -25.13 37.60 21.87
N PRO A 103 -24.75 38.86 22.20
CA PRO A 103 -23.41 39.37 21.94
C PRO A 103 -22.29 38.53 22.56
N ALA A 104 -22.55 37.83 23.66
CA ALA A 104 -21.56 36.96 24.32
C ALA A 104 -21.37 35.62 23.60
N ARG A 105 -22.33 35.21 22.78
CA ARG A 105 -22.32 33.93 22.03
C ARG A 105 -22.19 34.11 20.52
N ARG A 106 -22.21 35.36 20.04
CA ARG A 106 -22.04 35.72 18.63
C ARG A 106 -20.74 35.15 18.10
N ARG A 107 -20.85 34.41 16.99
CA ARG A 107 -19.74 33.71 16.34
C ARG A 107 -19.24 34.44 15.11
N TRP A 108 -20.12 35.12 14.39
CA TRP A 108 -19.74 35.88 13.19
C TRP A 108 -19.17 37.25 13.56
N CYS A 109 -17.96 37.27 14.12
CA CYS A 109 -17.28 38.50 14.52
C CYS A 109 -15.75 38.36 14.50
N TRP A 110 -15.05 39.50 14.40
CA TRP A 110 -13.59 39.58 14.38
C TRP A 110 -12.94 38.89 15.59
N SER A 111 -13.44 39.17 16.79
CA SER A 111 -12.89 38.64 18.05
C SER A 111 -12.91 37.11 18.10
N GLU A 112 -13.99 36.49 17.62
CA GLU A 112 -14.10 35.03 17.55
C GLU A 112 -13.14 34.42 16.52
N VAL A 113 -12.93 35.09 15.37
CA VAL A 113 -11.96 34.65 14.37
C VAL A 113 -10.54 34.70 14.94
N ILE A 114 -10.14 35.82 15.55
CA ILE A 114 -8.82 35.95 16.18
C ILE A 114 -8.65 34.94 17.32
N ARG A 115 -9.67 34.74 18.16
CA ARG A 115 -9.63 33.73 19.23
C ARG A 115 -9.36 32.33 18.68
N GLN A 116 -9.98 31.97 17.55
CA GLN A 116 -9.73 30.67 16.92
C GLN A 116 -8.37 30.58 16.22
N LEU A 117 -7.87 31.67 15.63
CA LEU A 117 -6.53 31.70 15.08
C LEU A 117 -5.47 31.54 16.18
N LEU A 118 -5.61 32.24 17.32
CA LEU A 118 -4.75 32.04 18.50
C LEU A 118 -4.77 30.59 18.96
N TYR A 119 -5.97 29.99 19.07
CA TYR A 119 -6.09 28.58 19.43
C TYR A 119 -5.38 27.63 18.45
N ARG A 120 -5.45 27.92 17.14
CA ARG A 120 -4.75 27.13 16.13
C ARG A 120 -3.25 27.32 16.22
N TYR A 121 -2.78 28.55 16.43
CA TYR A 121 -1.36 28.88 16.62
C TYR A 121 -0.78 28.08 17.78
N GLU A 122 -1.45 28.09 18.93
CA GLU A 122 -1.00 27.36 20.13
C GLU A 122 -0.92 25.85 19.89
N ARG A 123 -1.79 25.28 19.06
CA ARG A 123 -1.84 23.83 18.84
C ARG A 123 -0.92 23.32 17.76
N ASP A 124 -0.78 24.08 16.68
CA ASP A 124 -0.13 23.62 15.46
C ASP A 124 1.28 24.21 15.25
N LEU A 125 1.54 25.43 15.75
CA LEU A 125 2.84 26.08 15.63
C LEU A 125 3.63 26.06 16.95
N ASN A 126 3.00 26.44 18.07
CA ASN A 126 3.67 26.48 19.38
C ASN A 126 3.72 25.08 20.04
N GLY A 127 2.60 24.35 20.01
CA GLY A 127 2.49 23.00 20.52
C GLY A 127 2.83 21.92 19.49
N SER A 128 2.89 20.66 19.93
CA SER A 128 3.20 19.51 19.07
C SER A 128 1.95 18.77 18.53
N SER A 129 0.78 19.41 18.51
CA SER A 129 -0.48 18.77 18.10
C SER A 129 -0.72 18.92 16.59
N ARG A 130 0.08 18.22 15.79
CA ARG A 130 0.02 18.27 14.32
C ARG A 130 -1.28 17.65 13.76
N PRO A 131 -2.01 18.35 12.87
CA PRO A 131 -3.22 17.83 12.24
C PRO A 131 -2.96 16.63 11.31
N PRO A 132 -3.98 15.77 11.07
CA PRO A 132 -3.83 14.54 10.28
C PRO A 132 -3.20 14.72 8.90
N LEU A 133 -3.68 15.68 8.09
CA LEU A 133 -3.10 15.87 6.76
C LEU A 133 -1.64 16.31 6.84
N ARG A 134 -1.29 17.15 7.82
CA ARG A 134 0.10 17.58 8.03
C ARG A 134 0.98 16.37 8.38
N LEU A 135 0.55 15.53 9.32
CA LEU A 135 1.26 14.30 9.68
C LEU A 135 1.42 13.33 8.50
N ILE A 136 0.43 13.21 7.63
CA ILE A 136 0.48 12.33 6.47
C ILE A 136 1.49 12.85 5.44
N VAL A 137 1.44 14.15 5.13
CA VAL A 137 2.30 14.76 4.13
C VAL A 137 3.77 14.84 4.61
N THR A 138 4.00 15.05 5.91
CA THR A 138 5.34 14.96 6.52
C THR A 138 5.82 13.53 6.74
N ARG A 139 5.02 12.51 6.37
CA ARG A 139 5.32 11.07 6.51
C ARG A 139 5.42 10.58 7.97
N ASP A 140 4.89 11.35 8.93
CA ASP A 140 4.81 10.96 10.34
C ASP A 140 3.60 10.06 10.66
N ALA A 141 2.63 9.95 9.75
CA ALA A 141 1.48 9.07 9.87
C ALA A 141 1.09 8.45 8.53
N SER A 142 0.48 7.26 8.57
CA SER A 142 0.00 6.58 7.35
C SER A 142 -1.27 7.22 6.82
N ALA A 143 -1.29 7.51 5.51
CA ALA A 143 -2.48 7.90 4.75
C ALA A 143 -3.57 6.82 4.75
N GLU A 144 -3.21 5.56 5.01
CA GLU A 144 -4.15 4.44 5.06
C GLU A 144 -5.04 4.49 6.31
N SER A 145 -4.62 5.21 7.35
CA SER A 145 -5.34 5.30 8.61
C SER A 145 -6.77 5.83 8.39
N PRO A 146 -7.80 5.26 9.07
CA PRO A 146 -9.17 5.76 8.96
C PRO A 146 -9.26 7.24 9.34
N MET A 147 -9.88 8.06 8.50
CA MET A 147 -10.11 9.47 8.79
C MET A 147 -11.40 9.98 8.17
N VAL A 148 -11.93 11.08 8.73
CA VAL A 148 -13.04 11.82 8.12
C VAL A 148 -12.51 13.14 7.59
N LEU A 149 -12.77 13.39 6.31
CA LEU A 149 -12.42 14.62 5.62
C LEU A 149 -13.68 15.35 5.15
N CYS A 150 -13.58 16.65 4.91
CA CYS A 150 -14.62 17.46 4.30
C CYS A 150 -14.20 17.84 2.88
N ILE A 151 -15.12 17.80 1.91
CA ILE A 151 -14.85 18.29 0.55
C ILE A 151 -14.85 19.82 0.58
N SER A 152 -13.70 20.46 0.36
CA SER A 152 -13.57 21.92 0.33
C SER A 152 -13.76 22.51 -1.07
N ASN A 153 -13.42 21.75 -2.11
CA ASN A 153 -13.61 22.17 -3.50
C ASN A 153 -13.72 20.96 -4.46
N ILE A 154 -14.26 21.19 -5.65
CA ILE A 154 -14.31 20.22 -6.75
C ILE A 154 -13.88 20.93 -8.04
N SER A 155 -12.83 20.42 -8.69
CA SER A 155 -12.37 20.86 -10.01
C SER A 155 -12.70 19.80 -11.06
N TRP A 156 -13.07 20.25 -12.25
CA TRP A 156 -13.26 19.40 -13.42
C TRP A 156 -12.17 19.76 -14.41
N PRO A 157 -11.03 19.03 -14.44
CA PRO A 157 -10.02 19.26 -15.46
C PRO A 157 -10.64 19.05 -16.84
N ASN A 158 -10.22 19.83 -17.84
CA ASN A 158 -10.77 19.71 -19.19
C ASN A 158 -10.53 18.27 -19.71
N GLY A 159 -11.57 17.65 -20.25
CA GLY A 159 -11.51 16.26 -20.69
C GLY A 159 -10.47 16.07 -21.79
N GLU A 160 -9.64 15.04 -21.65
CA GLU A 160 -8.83 14.55 -22.76
C GLU A 160 -9.78 14.05 -23.87
N VAL A 161 -9.43 14.35 -25.11
CA VAL A 161 -10.14 13.83 -26.28
C VAL A 161 -9.48 12.49 -26.60
N ASP A 162 -10.26 11.40 -26.70
CA ASP A 162 -9.69 10.13 -27.13
C ASP A 162 -9.21 10.19 -28.59
N GLU A 163 -8.44 9.20 -29.03
CA GLU A 163 -7.95 9.09 -30.43
C GLU A 163 -9.09 9.09 -31.46
N ASN A 164 -10.34 8.86 -31.03
CA ASN A 164 -11.56 8.81 -31.84
C ASN A 164 -12.39 10.10 -31.78
N GLY A 165 -11.87 11.19 -31.19
CA GLY A 165 -12.56 12.48 -31.13
C GLY A 165 -13.71 12.55 -30.11
N ARG A 166 -13.88 11.54 -29.24
CA ARG A 166 -14.89 11.54 -28.17
C ARG A 166 -14.29 12.15 -26.90
N SER A 167 -15.06 13.01 -26.26
CA SER A 167 -14.67 13.61 -24.99
C SER A 167 -14.65 12.52 -23.90
N VAL A 168 -13.47 12.20 -23.38
CA VAL A 168 -13.35 11.32 -22.22
C VAL A 168 -14.03 12.04 -21.06
N VAL A 169 -14.99 11.37 -20.40
CA VAL A 169 -15.69 11.94 -19.25
C VAL A 169 -14.65 12.25 -18.18
N SER A 170 -14.32 13.53 -18.03
CA SER A 170 -13.30 13.97 -17.10
C SER A 170 -13.62 13.50 -15.68
N ARG A 171 -12.58 12.98 -15.01
CA ARG A 171 -12.68 12.61 -13.60
C ARG A 171 -12.51 13.87 -12.77
N PRO A 172 -13.44 14.15 -11.83
CA PRO A 172 -13.30 15.31 -10.97
C PRO A 172 -12.09 15.13 -10.06
N GLU A 173 -11.34 16.20 -9.87
CA GLU A 173 -10.35 16.31 -8.82
C GLU A 173 -11.03 16.95 -7.61
N LEU A 174 -10.85 16.36 -6.43
CA LEU A 174 -11.40 16.89 -5.18
C LEU A 174 -10.33 17.69 -4.45
N GLU A 175 -10.73 18.70 -3.70
CA GLU A 175 -9.93 19.26 -2.61
C GLU A 175 -10.60 18.83 -1.30
N VAL A 176 -9.82 18.27 -0.38
CA VAL A 176 -10.29 17.76 0.90
C VAL A 176 -9.59 18.44 2.06
N THR A 177 -10.28 18.56 3.19
CA THR A 177 -9.74 19.17 4.41
C THR A 177 -10.06 18.33 5.65
N ASP A 178 -9.09 18.27 6.58
CA ASP A 178 -9.26 17.76 7.94
C ASP A 178 -9.77 18.83 8.93
N GLY A 179 -10.10 20.03 8.42
CA GLY A 179 -10.48 21.20 9.19
C GLY A 179 -9.29 22.08 9.62
N TRP A 180 -8.06 21.67 9.34
CA TRP A 180 -6.84 22.43 9.59
C TRP A 180 -6.15 22.83 8.30
N TYR A 181 -5.99 21.88 7.39
CA TYR A 181 -5.31 22.10 6.12
C TYR A 181 -6.12 21.49 4.98
N LYS A 182 -5.74 21.82 3.75
CA LYS A 182 -6.36 21.36 2.52
C LYS A 182 -5.35 20.57 1.70
N LEU A 183 -5.80 19.53 1.02
CA LEU A 183 -4.98 18.73 0.11
C LEU A 183 -5.82 18.30 -1.09
N ARG A 184 -5.20 18.18 -2.26
CA ARG A 184 -5.87 17.65 -3.45
C ARG A 184 -6.05 16.13 -3.31
N ALA A 185 -7.12 15.63 -3.90
CA ALA A 185 -7.45 14.22 -3.87
C ALA A 185 -7.94 13.71 -5.24
N HIS A 186 -7.30 12.64 -5.70
CA HIS A 186 -7.72 11.87 -6.85
C HIS A 186 -8.70 10.79 -6.41
N VAL A 187 -9.68 10.54 -7.28
CA VAL A 187 -10.75 9.59 -7.02
C VAL A 187 -10.89 8.58 -8.16
N ASP A 188 -11.40 7.40 -7.80
CA ASP A 188 -11.79 6.39 -8.77
C ASP A 188 -13.17 6.67 -9.38
N GLU A 189 -13.58 5.82 -10.33
CA GLU A 189 -14.80 6.03 -11.10
C GLU A 189 -16.09 5.98 -10.24
N PRO A 190 -16.24 5.11 -9.22
CA PRO A 190 -17.40 5.16 -8.32
C PRO A 190 -17.57 6.50 -7.61
N LEU A 191 -16.48 7.06 -7.09
CA LEU A 191 -16.50 8.38 -6.45
C LEU A 191 -16.74 9.48 -7.49
N ALA A 192 -16.16 9.39 -8.68
CA ALA A 192 -16.47 10.31 -9.78
C ALA A 192 -17.96 10.30 -10.14
N ARG A 193 -18.59 9.12 -10.27
CA ARG A 193 -20.04 8.99 -10.47
C ARG A 193 -20.83 9.58 -9.32
N ALA A 194 -20.41 9.37 -8.07
CA ALA A 194 -21.06 9.95 -6.91
C ALA A 194 -20.98 11.48 -6.90
N THR A 195 -19.87 12.06 -7.37
CA THR A 195 -19.71 13.51 -7.57
C THR A 195 -20.61 14.03 -8.69
N ARG A 196 -20.65 13.38 -9.86
CA ARG A 196 -21.55 13.77 -10.98
C ARG A 196 -23.02 13.74 -10.58
N LYS A 197 -23.44 12.72 -9.82
CA LYS A 197 -24.81 12.61 -9.26
C LYS A 197 -25.07 13.62 -8.12
N GLY A 198 -24.03 14.30 -7.64
CA GLY A 198 -24.11 15.25 -6.55
C GLY A 198 -24.34 14.60 -5.17
N PHE A 199 -23.97 13.33 -4.97
CA PHE A 199 -23.87 12.79 -3.61
C PHE A 199 -22.65 13.36 -2.89
N ILE A 200 -21.54 13.52 -3.61
CA ILE A 200 -20.35 14.24 -3.16
C ILE A 200 -20.47 15.68 -3.65
N ARG A 201 -20.46 16.63 -2.71
CA ARG A 201 -20.53 18.07 -2.96
C ARG A 201 -19.68 18.80 -1.91
N ILE A 202 -19.29 20.04 -2.21
CA ILE A 202 -18.58 20.92 -1.27
C ILE A 202 -19.36 20.99 0.05
N GLY A 203 -18.64 20.87 1.18
CA GLY A 203 -19.18 20.85 2.54
C GLY A 203 -19.65 19.48 3.03
N ARG A 204 -19.74 18.46 2.17
CA ARG A 204 -20.01 17.08 2.61
C ARG A 204 -18.77 16.46 3.24
N LYS A 205 -19.00 15.59 4.23
CA LYS A 205 -17.95 14.81 4.88
C LYS A 205 -17.88 13.42 4.28
N ILE A 206 -16.66 12.96 4.04
CA ILE A 206 -16.35 11.63 3.54
C ILE A 206 -15.45 10.92 4.55
N ALA A 207 -15.81 9.69 4.88
CA ALA A 207 -15.07 8.77 5.71
C ALA A 207 -14.20 7.93 4.78
N VAL A 208 -12.88 7.93 4.98
CA VAL A 208 -11.93 7.26 4.10
C VAL A 208 -10.99 6.37 4.91
N ALA A 209 -10.68 5.19 4.39
CA ALA A 209 -9.64 4.31 4.90
C ALA A 209 -8.82 3.77 3.71
N GLY A 210 -7.57 3.36 3.94
CA GLY A 210 -6.74 2.77 2.89
C GLY A 210 -6.39 3.75 1.76
N ALA A 211 -6.46 5.05 2.03
CA ALA A 211 -6.03 6.06 1.07
C ALA A 211 -4.51 5.98 0.88
N LYS A 212 -4.05 6.34 -0.32
CA LYS A 212 -2.62 6.37 -0.65
C LYS A 212 -2.15 7.79 -0.81
N LEU A 213 -0.88 8.04 -0.50
CA LEU A 213 -0.26 9.33 -0.76
C LEU A 213 0.58 9.23 -2.04
N SER A 214 0.15 9.93 -3.08
CA SER A 214 0.92 10.08 -4.32
C SER A 214 1.65 11.41 -4.26
N SER A 215 2.98 11.38 -4.20
CA SER A 215 3.80 12.59 -4.18
C SER A 215 4.87 12.53 -5.25
N GLN A 216 5.12 13.65 -5.91
CA GLN A 216 6.25 13.81 -6.84
C GLN A 216 7.60 13.81 -6.10
N ARG A 217 7.59 14.13 -4.81
CA ARG A 217 8.78 14.17 -3.94
C ARG A 217 8.92 12.85 -3.17
N LYS A 218 10.17 12.37 -3.01
CA LYS A 218 10.46 11.19 -2.19
C LYS A 218 10.36 11.48 -0.69
N GLU A 219 10.79 12.67 -0.28
CA GLU A 219 10.79 13.12 1.12
C GLU A 219 9.46 13.78 1.51
N GLY A 220 9.21 13.87 2.82
CA GLY A 220 8.09 14.65 3.36
C GLY A 220 8.25 16.14 3.06
N ALA A 221 7.15 16.85 2.95
CA ALA A 221 7.14 18.30 2.75
C ALA A 221 6.22 18.98 3.78
N GLU A 222 6.43 20.26 4.04
CA GLU A 222 5.47 21.03 4.82
C GLU A 222 4.16 21.17 4.05
N ILE A 223 3.03 21.04 4.76
CA ILE A 223 1.72 20.84 4.11
C ILE A 223 1.29 21.98 3.20
N LEU A 224 1.63 23.23 3.55
CA LEU A 224 1.28 24.41 2.76
C LEU A 224 2.08 24.49 1.45
N GLU A 225 3.25 23.86 1.38
CA GLU A 225 4.09 23.77 0.18
C GLU A 225 3.78 22.51 -0.65
N ALA A 226 3.15 21.52 -0.02
CA ALA A 226 2.89 20.23 -0.62
C ALA A 226 1.66 20.19 -1.54
N TYR A 227 0.81 21.23 -1.52
CA TYR A 227 -0.50 21.24 -2.20
C TYR A 227 -0.40 20.90 -3.70
N ASP A 228 0.63 21.39 -4.39
CA ASP A 228 0.84 21.15 -5.83
C ASP A 228 1.65 19.88 -6.15
N SER A 229 2.42 19.37 -5.18
CA SER A 229 3.31 18.22 -5.41
C SER A 229 2.77 16.90 -4.86
N THR A 230 1.76 16.96 -4.00
CA THR A 230 1.23 15.81 -3.25
C THR A 230 -0.29 15.73 -3.37
N VAL A 231 -0.78 14.52 -3.64
CA VAL A 231 -2.20 14.22 -3.85
C VAL A 231 -2.58 12.97 -3.07
N LEU A 232 -3.74 13.03 -2.40
CA LEU A 232 -4.33 11.88 -1.74
C LEU A 232 -5.14 11.04 -2.75
N VAL A 233 -4.90 9.75 -2.82
CA VAL A 233 -5.66 8.84 -3.68
C VAL A 233 -6.71 8.13 -2.83
N ILE A 234 -7.98 8.38 -3.13
CA ILE A 234 -9.13 7.87 -2.40
C ILE A 234 -9.92 6.92 -3.30
N THR A 235 -10.30 5.75 -2.78
CA THR A 235 -11.05 4.72 -3.51
C THR A 235 -12.45 4.51 -2.95
N GLY A 236 -13.41 4.19 -3.82
CA GLY A 236 -14.83 4.09 -3.50
C GLY A 236 -15.17 2.94 -2.56
N ASN A 237 -14.57 1.76 -2.72
CA ASN A 237 -14.85 0.60 -1.86
C ASN A 237 -14.27 0.74 -0.44
N SER A 238 -13.42 1.75 -0.22
CA SER A 238 -12.87 2.10 1.09
C SER A 238 -13.35 3.47 1.60
N SER A 239 -14.40 4.01 0.99
CA SER A 239 -14.95 5.33 1.32
C SER A 239 -16.45 5.30 1.54
N HIS A 240 -16.91 6.10 2.50
CA HIS A 240 -18.33 6.23 2.84
C HIS A 240 -18.71 7.68 3.09
N MET A 241 -19.97 8.04 2.86
CA MET A 241 -20.46 9.35 3.29
C MET A 241 -20.52 9.40 4.83
N ALA A 242 -19.87 10.39 5.42
CA ALA A 242 -19.87 10.58 6.87
C ALA A 242 -21.10 11.41 7.31
N PRO A 243 -21.62 11.19 8.53
CA PRO A 243 -22.63 12.07 9.13
C PRO A 243 -22.16 13.53 9.18
N TRP A 244 -23.08 14.48 9.07
CA TRP A 244 -22.76 15.91 9.08
C TRP A 244 -21.99 16.36 10.34
N HIS A 245 -22.27 15.73 11.49
CA HIS A 245 -21.65 16.04 12.78
C HIS A 245 -20.34 15.27 13.02
N ALA A 246 -19.92 14.38 12.11
CA ALA A 246 -18.71 13.58 12.27
C ALA A 246 -17.49 14.48 12.47
N LYS A 247 -16.65 14.15 13.46
CA LYS A 247 -15.43 14.91 13.75
C LYS A 247 -14.42 14.67 12.63
N LEU A 248 -13.86 15.75 12.06
CA LEU A 248 -12.82 15.64 11.04
C LEU A 248 -11.49 15.14 11.63
N GLY A 249 -10.69 14.50 10.78
CA GLY A 249 -9.39 13.93 11.13
C GLY A 249 -9.43 12.42 11.40
N PHE A 250 -8.34 11.91 11.98
CA PHE A 250 -8.19 10.47 12.27
C PHE A 250 -9.32 9.92 13.14
N GLN A 251 -9.76 8.72 12.81
CA GLN A 251 -10.73 7.95 13.55
C GLN A 251 -10.07 6.71 14.16
N ARG A 252 -10.56 6.30 15.32
CA ARG A 252 -10.06 5.10 16.01
C ARG A 252 -10.62 3.81 15.42
N THR A 253 -11.84 3.87 14.90
CA THR A 253 -12.57 2.71 14.38
C THR A 253 -12.50 2.67 12.86
N PRO A 254 -12.25 1.49 12.25
CA PRO A 254 -12.30 1.35 10.80
C PRO A 254 -13.72 1.55 10.27
N PHE A 255 -13.83 2.00 9.03
CA PHE A 255 -15.10 2.04 8.31
C PHE A 255 -15.34 0.68 7.65
N ILE A 256 -16.45 0.04 8.01
CA ILE A 256 -16.77 -1.31 7.55
C ILE A 256 -17.59 -1.24 6.28
N ALA A 257 -17.05 -1.76 5.19
CA ALA A 257 -17.77 -1.95 3.94
C ALA A 257 -18.73 -3.16 4.03
N THR A 258 -19.75 -3.17 3.17
CA THR A 258 -20.71 -4.27 3.03
C THR A 258 -20.71 -4.74 1.59
N LEU A 259 -21.01 -6.01 1.30
CA LEU A 259 -21.08 -6.55 -0.07
C LEU A 259 -22.04 -5.77 -0.98
N ASN A 260 -23.06 -5.13 -0.40
CA ASN A 260 -24.01 -4.28 -1.12
C ASN A 260 -23.45 -2.90 -1.52
N SER A 261 -22.38 -2.42 -0.88
CA SER A 261 -21.74 -1.13 -1.21
C SER A 261 -20.61 -1.25 -2.22
N LEU A 262 -20.15 -2.46 -2.53
CA LEU A 262 -18.97 -2.70 -3.35
C LEU A 262 -19.29 -2.57 -4.84
N THR A 263 -18.33 -2.01 -5.58
CA THR A 263 -18.34 -1.99 -7.06
C THR A 263 -17.04 -2.56 -7.62
N PRO A 264 -17.06 -3.22 -8.79
CA PRO A 264 -15.86 -3.84 -9.38
C PRO A 264 -14.73 -2.84 -9.66
N ASP A 265 -15.08 -1.58 -9.92
CA ASP A 265 -14.18 -0.49 -10.27
C ASP A 265 -13.82 0.43 -9.08
N GLY A 266 -14.19 0.06 -7.85
CA GLY A 266 -14.01 0.86 -6.63
C GLY A 266 -12.73 0.61 -5.85
N GLY A 267 -11.75 -0.03 -6.48
CA GLY A 267 -10.50 -0.41 -5.83
C GLY A 267 -10.68 -1.42 -4.70
N ASN A 268 -9.65 -1.52 -3.87
CA ASN A 268 -9.58 -2.47 -2.77
C ASN A 268 -10.51 -2.10 -1.61
N VAL A 269 -10.91 -3.10 -0.81
CA VAL A 269 -11.73 -2.94 0.40
C VAL A 269 -10.86 -2.85 1.65
N ALA A 270 -10.80 -1.69 2.29
CA ALA A 270 -9.97 -1.47 3.47
C ALA A 270 -10.32 -2.39 4.65
N ALA A 271 -11.62 -2.51 4.96
CA ALA A 271 -12.11 -3.34 6.04
C ALA A 271 -13.56 -3.82 5.77
N MET A 272 -13.84 -5.09 6.06
CA MET A 272 -15.17 -5.69 5.94
C MET A 272 -15.37 -6.71 7.06
N VAL A 273 -16.57 -6.81 7.60
CA VAL A 273 -16.91 -7.86 8.57
C VAL A 273 -17.76 -8.92 7.88
N VAL A 274 -17.23 -10.12 7.78
CA VAL A 274 -17.85 -11.24 7.06
C VAL A 274 -18.15 -12.40 7.98
N GLU A 275 -19.15 -13.19 7.63
CA GLU A 275 -19.45 -14.48 8.24
C GLU A 275 -19.13 -15.58 7.21
N ILE A 276 -18.37 -16.59 7.62
CA ILE A 276 -18.03 -17.71 6.74
C ILE A 276 -19.23 -18.62 6.57
N ILE A 277 -19.61 -18.86 5.32
CA ILE A 277 -20.68 -19.81 4.96
C ILE A 277 -20.10 -21.19 4.70
N LYS A 278 -18.96 -21.23 4.01
CA LYS A 278 -18.31 -22.48 3.61
C LYS A 278 -16.84 -22.23 3.32
N VAL A 279 -16.00 -23.16 3.74
CA VAL A 279 -14.58 -23.24 3.37
C VAL A 279 -14.43 -24.38 2.37
N TYR A 280 -13.82 -24.11 1.22
CA TYR A 280 -13.52 -25.15 0.22
C TYR A 280 -12.14 -25.76 0.52
N PRO A 281 -11.88 -27.01 0.09
CA PRO A 281 -10.55 -27.62 0.22
C PRO A 281 -9.46 -26.78 -0.45
N VAL A 282 -8.22 -26.96 -0.01
CA VAL A 282 -7.06 -26.35 -0.65
C VAL A 282 -6.93 -26.88 -2.08
N ALA A 283 -6.63 -25.99 -3.01
CA ALA A 283 -6.37 -26.28 -4.40
C ALA A 283 -5.04 -25.66 -4.83
N TYR A 284 -4.44 -26.23 -5.87
CA TYR A 284 -3.12 -25.86 -6.38
C TYR A 284 -3.23 -25.36 -7.81
N ILE A 285 -2.48 -24.31 -8.14
CA ILE A 285 -2.28 -23.85 -9.52
C ILE A 285 -0.79 -23.78 -9.81
N GLU A 286 -0.41 -24.11 -11.03
CA GLU A 286 0.97 -24.05 -11.50
C GLU A 286 1.11 -22.99 -12.58
N PHE A 287 2.18 -22.20 -12.50
CA PHE A 287 2.55 -21.24 -13.53
C PHE A 287 3.64 -21.84 -14.40
N VAL A 288 3.31 -22.11 -15.66
CA VAL A 288 4.24 -22.69 -16.64
C VAL A 288 4.70 -21.58 -17.57
N GLU A 289 6.01 -21.40 -17.69
CA GLU A 289 6.61 -20.47 -18.65
C GLU A 289 6.82 -21.19 -20.00
N ASP A 290 6.22 -20.67 -21.06
CA ASP A 290 6.50 -21.11 -22.42
C ASP A 290 7.91 -20.68 -22.86
N GLU A 291 8.44 -21.27 -23.94
CA GLU A 291 9.73 -20.89 -24.57
C GLU A 291 9.84 -19.39 -24.92
N HIS A 292 8.72 -18.69 -25.02
CA HIS A 292 8.63 -17.26 -25.32
C HIS A 292 8.52 -16.38 -24.05
N GLY A 293 8.71 -16.94 -22.85
CA GLY A 293 8.60 -16.25 -21.56
C GLY A 293 7.17 -15.89 -21.14
N ARG A 294 6.16 -16.49 -21.77
CA ARG A 294 4.75 -16.27 -21.42
C ARG A 294 4.35 -17.25 -20.31
N LYS A 295 3.90 -16.71 -19.16
CA LYS A 295 3.34 -17.51 -18.07
C LYS A 295 1.89 -17.91 -18.36
N THR A 296 1.65 -19.20 -18.54
CA THR A 296 0.31 -19.80 -18.57
C THR A 296 -0.03 -20.37 -17.19
N ARG A 297 -1.32 -20.43 -16.87
CA ARG A 297 -1.82 -20.98 -15.60
C ARG A 297 -2.44 -22.34 -15.88
N ASP A 298 -1.91 -23.37 -15.23
CA ASP A 298 -2.47 -24.72 -15.25
C ASP A 298 -3.16 -25.06 -13.91
N GLY A 299 -4.22 -25.87 -13.96
CA GLY A 299 -5.12 -26.16 -12.84
C GLY A 299 -6.41 -25.31 -12.84
N PRO A 300 -7.18 -25.30 -11.73
CA PRO A 300 -6.80 -25.76 -10.38
C PRO A 300 -6.85 -27.28 -10.20
N ARG A 301 -5.99 -27.80 -9.33
CA ARG A 301 -5.84 -29.22 -8.99
C ARG A 301 -6.11 -29.46 -7.50
N ASP A 302 -6.56 -30.65 -7.16
CA ASP A 302 -6.67 -31.07 -5.76
C ASP A 302 -5.32 -31.56 -5.20
N GLU A 303 -5.28 -31.83 -3.89
CA GLU A 303 -4.07 -32.30 -3.19
C GLU A 303 -3.56 -33.65 -3.74
N THR A 304 -4.46 -34.53 -4.16
CA THR A 304 -4.08 -35.86 -4.64
C THR A 304 -3.42 -35.80 -6.03
N GLU A 305 -3.95 -34.94 -6.91
CA GLU A 305 -3.39 -34.66 -8.22
C GLU A 305 -2.04 -33.95 -8.11
N GLU A 306 -1.94 -32.95 -7.23
CA GLU A 306 -0.68 -32.24 -7.01
C GLU A 306 0.41 -33.13 -6.43
N THR A 307 0.08 -34.00 -5.46
CA THR A 307 1.03 -34.97 -4.90
C THR A 307 1.53 -35.96 -5.95
N LYS A 308 0.66 -36.39 -6.88
CA LYS A 308 1.05 -37.27 -8.00
C LYS A 308 2.02 -36.57 -8.94
N LEU A 309 1.74 -35.32 -9.33
CA LEU A 309 2.61 -34.55 -10.21
C LEU A 309 3.95 -34.23 -9.54
N GLN A 310 3.93 -33.86 -8.26
CA GLN A 310 5.14 -33.64 -7.49
C GLN A 310 6.00 -34.90 -7.42
N SER A 311 5.39 -36.07 -7.20
CA SER A 311 6.08 -37.36 -7.21
C SER A 311 6.65 -37.70 -8.60
N GLN A 312 5.93 -37.39 -9.68
CA GLN A 312 6.40 -37.60 -11.05
C GLN A 312 7.60 -36.70 -11.38
N TRP A 313 7.53 -35.42 -10.99
CA TRP A 313 8.64 -34.48 -11.15
C TRP A 313 9.86 -34.92 -10.34
N GLN A 314 9.68 -35.32 -9.07
CA GLN A 314 10.74 -35.85 -8.23
C GLN A 314 11.41 -37.08 -8.85
N ARG A 315 10.62 -38.07 -9.27
CA ARG A 315 11.15 -39.28 -9.94
C ARG A 315 11.91 -38.96 -11.22
N ARG A 316 11.42 -38.01 -12.02
CA ARG A 316 12.11 -37.57 -13.23
C ARG A 316 13.44 -36.89 -12.88
N ARG A 317 13.44 -35.95 -11.93
CA ARG A 317 14.65 -35.25 -11.47
C ARG A 317 15.68 -36.21 -10.89
N GLU A 318 15.26 -37.17 -10.06
CA GLU A 318 16.11 -38.24 -9.53
C GLU A 318 16.68 -39.15 -10.62
N SER A 319 15.86 -39.53 -11.60
CA SER A 319 16.32 -40.36 -12.72
C SER A 319 17.33 -39.63 -13.61
N GLU A 320 17.13 -38.36 -13.90
CA GLU A 320 18.10 -37.56 -14.67
C GLU A 320 19.37 -37.31 -13.85
N ALA A 321 19.24 -37.05 -12.55
CA ALA A 321 20.38 -36.90 -11.66
C ALA A 321 21.24 -38.17 -11.63
N ALA A 322 20.61 -39.34 -11.50
CA ALA A 322 21.32 -40.62 -11.50
C ALA A 322 22.08 -40.87 -12.82
N LYS A 323 21.52 -40.47 -13.97
CA LYS A 323 22.22 -40.58 -15.27
C LYS A 323 23.44 -39.67 -15.34
N LEU A 324 23.29 -38.41 -14.91
CA LEU A 324 24.40 -37.46 -14.89
C LEU A 324 25.51 -37.93 -13.95
N TRP A 325 25.16 -38.35 -12.73
CA TRP A 325 26.11 -38.92 -11.77
C TRP A 325 26.81 -40.17 -12.32
N ALA A 326 26.12 -41.07 -13.03
CA ALA A 326 26.75 -42.25 -13.62
C ALA A 326 27.86 -41.91 -14.63
N VAL A 327 27.68 -40.84 -15.41
CA VAL A 327 28.71 -40.35 -16.36
C VAL A 327 29.94 -39.85 -15.60
N TYR A 328 29.74 -39.10 -14.52
CA TYR A 328 30.84 -38.61 -13.69
C TYR A 328 31.52 -39.74 -12.89
N ASP A 329 30.77 -40.73 -12.40
CA ASP A 329 31.31 -41.91 -11.70
C ASP A 329 32.18 -42.76 -12.62
N GLU A 330 31.78 -42.99 -13.88
CA GLU A 330 32.61 -43.71 -14.85
C GLU A 330 33.91 -42.94 -15.13
N ARG A 331 33.82 -41.61 -15.26
CA ARG A 331 34.99 -40.73 -15.44
C ARG A 331 35.92 -40.78 -14.24
N TRP A 332 35.39 -40.73 -13.01
CA TRP A 332 36.18 -40.80 -11.79
C TRP A 332 36.79 -42.17 -11.58
N SER A 333 36.06 -43.25 -11.84
CA SER A 333 36.60 -44.61 -11.77
C SER A 333 37.76 -44.78 -12.75
N THR A 334 37.66 -44.19 -13.93
CA THR A 334 38.74 -44.20 -14.94
C THR A 334 39.96 -43.41 -14.45
N MET A 335 39.76 -42.18 -13.97
CA MET A 335 40.83 -41.33 -13.43
C MET A 335 41.48 -41.92 -12.17
N HIS A 336 40.70 -42.54 -11.30
CA HIS A 336 41.18 -43.22 -10.11
C HIS A 336 42.03 -44.44 -10.49
N GLY A 337 41.56 -45.25 -11.45
CA GLY A 337 42.35 -46.36 -11.99
C GLY A 337 43.65 -45.90 -12.68
N TYR A 338 43.68 -44.71 -13.29
CA TYR A 338 44.92 -44.11 -13.78
C TYR A 338 45.84 -43.69 -12.63
N ALA A 339 45.31 -43.06 -11.59
CA ALA A 339 46.07 -42.68 -10.40
C ALA A 339 46.72 -43.90 -9.73
N GLU A 340 45.98 -44.98 -9.49
CA GLU A 340 46.52 -46.22 -8.90
C GLU A 340 47.68 -46.80 -9.72
N ARG A 341 47.54 -46.87 -11.05
CA ARG A 341 48.62 -47.33 -11.94
C ARG A 341 49.85 -46.44 -11.93
N LEU A 342 49.65 -45.12 -11.80
CA LEU A 342 50.72 -44.14 -11.70
C LEU A 342 51.45 -44.26 -10.34
N GLU A 343 50.73 -44.50 -9.25
CA GLU A 343 51.31 -44.76 -7.93
C GLU A 343 52.12 -46.06 -7.90
N GLU A 344 51.56 -47.14 -8.47
CA GLU A 344 52.24 -48.44 -8.57
C GLU A 344 53.54 -48.38 -9.39
N ARG A 345 53.63 -47.44 -10.33
CA ARG A 345 54.82 -47.20 -11.15
C ARG A 345 55.83 -46.28 -10.47
N ALA A 346 55.35 -45.33 -9.66
CA ALA A 346 56.21 -44.43 -8.89
C ALA A 346 56.93 -45.14 -7.73
N ARG A 347 56.26 -46.06 -7.03
CA ARG A 347 56.78 -46.81 -5.86
C ARG A 347 57.64 -45.93 -4.93
N SER A 348 58.78 -46.44 -4.42
CA SER A 348 59.71 -45.69 -3.57
C SER A 348 60.57 -44.64 -4.31
N ALA A 349 60.37 -44.45 -5.62
CA ALA A 349 61.15 -43.48 -6.40
C ALA A 349 60.54 -42.06 -6.36
N PHE A 350 59.38 -41.88 -5.72
CA PHE A 350 58.74 -40.57 -5.60
C PHE A 350 59.43 -39.69 -4.54
N PRO A 351 59.96 -38.50 -4.90
CA PRO A 351 60.62 -37.62 -3.94
C PRO A 351 59.64 -37.05 -2.91
N LYS A 352 60.06 -36.95 -1.63
CA LYS A 352 59.29 -36.21 -0.60
C LYS A 352 59.29 -34.70 -0.83
N HIS A 353 60.32 -34.18 -1.52
CA HIS A 353 60.50 -32.78 -1.86
C HIS A 353 61.02 -32.67 -3.30
N GLY A 354 60.43 -31.76 -4.08
CA GLY A 354 60.75 -31.48 -5.48
C GLY A 354 59.66 -30.60 -6.10
N GLU A 355 59.87 -30.16 -7.32
CA GLU A 355 58.87 -29.42 -8.12
C GLU A 355 58.22 -30.36 -9.15
N PRO A 356 56.93 -30.14 -9.48
CA PRO A 356 56.28 -30.89 -10.54
C PRO A 356 56.93 -30.58 -11.91
N PRO A 357 56.92 -31.51 -12.87
CA PRO A 357 57.45 -31.30 -14.22
C PRO A 357 56.75 -30.15 -14.96
N ASP A 358 57.44 -29.48 -15.90
CA ASP A 358 56.86 -28.36 -16.65
C ASP A 358 55.70 -28.77 -17.59
N ASN A 359 55.75 -29.99 -18.13
CA ASN A 359 54.75 -30.55 -19.06
C ASN A 359 53.57 -31.26 -18.34
N PHE A 360 53.45 -31.04 -17.05
CA PHE A 360 52.60 -31.82 -16.18
C PHE A 360 51.10 -31.61 -16.39
N HIS A 361 50.69 -30.38 -16.70
CA HIS A 361 49.29 -30.06 -17.01
C HIS A 361 48.87 -30.66 -18.35
N ASP A 362 49.74 -30.59 -19.37
CA ASP A 362 49.48 -31.20 -20.68
C ASP A 362 49.29 -32.73 -20.59
N LEU A 363 50.06 -33.39 -19.71
CA LEU A 363 49.93 -34.82 -19.45
C LEU A 363 48.61 -35.16 -18.73
N TYR A 364 48.14 -34.30 -17.82
CA TYR A 364 46.86 -34.47 -17.13
C TYR A 364 45.68 -34.30 -18.10
N ASP A 365 45.72 -33.28 -18.95
CA ASP A 365 44.68 -33.02 -19.94
C ASP A 365 44.63 -34.15 -20.98
N ALA A 366 45.80 -34.64 -21.45
CA ALA A 366 45.86 -35.78 -22.36
C ALA A 366 45.33 -37.08 -21.76
N LEU A 367 45.45 -37.29 -20.43
CA LEU A 367 44.84 -38.43 -19.72
C LEU A 367 43.31 -38.33 -19.67
N LYS A 368 42.78 -37.12 -19.61
CA LYS A 368 41.36 -36.82 -19.44
C LYS A 368 40.56 -36.93 -20.74
N GLU A 369 41.20 -36.68 -21.88
CA GLU A 369 40.53 -36.60 -23.18
C GLU A 369 40.54 -37.89 -24.01
N ASP A 370 41.67 -38.63 -24.05
CA ASP A 370 41.81 -39.79 -24.95
C ASP A 370 42.34 -41.04 -24.22
N PRO A 371 41.52 -42.10 -24.07
CA PRO A 371 41.94 -43.37 -23.47
C PRO A 371 43.12 -44.07 -24.16
N THR A 372 43.34 -43.83 -25.45
CA THR A 372 44.45 -44.41 -26.21
C THR A 372 45.77 -43.70 -25.93
N MET A 373 45.73 -42.37 -25.79
CA MET A 373 46.86 -41.55 -25.36
C MET A 373 47.18 -41.80 -23.89
N ALA A 374 46.17 -41.95 -23.04
CA ALA A 374 46.32 -42.36 -21.64
C ALA A 374 47.14 -43.66 -21.51
N LYS A 375 46.82 -44.70 -22.29
CA LYS A 375 47.60 -45.96 -22.30
C LYS A 375 49.06 -45.76 -22.71
N LYS A 376 49.33 -44.92 -23.71
CA LYS A 376 50.70 -44.61 -24.13
C LYS A 376 51.46 -43.90 -23.01
N ILE A 377 50.87 -42.85 -22.43
CA ILE A 377 51.46 -42.07 -21.34
C ILE A 377 51.78 -42.98 -20.13
N LEU A 378 50.82 -43.80 -19.69
CA LEU A 378 50.99 -44.74 -18.57
C LEU A 378 52.14 -45.75 -18.81
N SER A 379 52.43 -46.10 -20.07
CA SER A 379 53.48 -47.06 -20.41
C SER A 379 54.88 -46.43 -20.50
N SER A 380 54.97 -45.16 -20.88
CA SER A 380 56.24 -44.47 -21.18
C SER A 380 56.68 -43.46 -20.12
N ILE A 381 55.82 -43.12 -19.15
CA ILE A 381 56.11 -42.13 -18.11
C ILE A 381 57.22 -42.58 -17.17
N SER A 382 58.05 -41.62 -16.73
CA SER A 382 59.12 -41.84 -15.75
C SER A 382 58.52 -42.05 -14.34
N PRO A 383 59.21 -42.78 -13.44
CA PRO A 383 58.70 -43.03 -12.09
C PRO A 383 58.49 -41.76 -11.24
N GLN A 384 59.30 -40.72 -11.46
CA GLN A 384 59.18 -39.46 -10.72
C GLN A 384 57.98 -38.64 -11.20
N ASP A 385 57.80 -38.53 -12.52
CA ASP A 385 56.68 -37.79 -13.11
C ASP A 385 55.33 -38.49 -12.83
N ALA A 386 55.32 -39.82 -12.80
CA ALA A 386 54.15 -40.61 -12.47
C ALA A 386 53.61 -40.32 -11.07
N GLY A 387 54.49 -40.18 -10.07
CA GLY A 387 54.08 -39.87 -8.70
C GLY A 387 53.54 -38.45 -8.54
N TRP A 388 54.10 -37.48 -9.29
CA TRP A 388 53.52 -36.13 -9.35
C TRP A 388 52.11 -36.18 -9.93
N LEU A 389 51.91 -37.00 -10.96
CA LEU A 389 50.66 -37.09 -11.73
C LEU A 389 49.54 -37.73 -10.92
N ALA A 390 49.85 -38.82 -10.22
CA ALA A 390 48.93 -39.42 -9.25
C ALA A 390 48.51 -38.42 -8.16
N ARG A 391 49.47 -37.69 -7.57
CA ARG A 391 49.18 -36.70 -6.52
C ARG A 391 48.30 -35.56 -7.03
N HIS A 392 48.49 -35.11 -8.27
CA HIS A 392 47.63 -34.08 -8.84
C HIS A 392 46.24 -34.58 -9.17
N ILE A 393 46.11 -35.80 -9.70
CA ILE A 393 44.79 -36.42 -9.92
C ILE A 393 44.03 -36.50 -8.59
N GLN A 394 44.67 -36.93 -7.51
CA GLN A 394 44.06 -36.99 -6.18
C GLN A 394 43.71 -35.61 -5.61
N ASN A 395 44.61 -34.64 -5.72
CA ASN A 395 44.35 -33.27 -5.25
C ASN A 395 43.23 -32.60 -6.07
N ARG A 396 43.14 -32.87 -7.37
CA ARG A 396 42.11 -32.33 -8.25
C ARG A 396 40.78 -33.06 -8.12
N ALA A 397 40.75 -34.32 -7.67
CA ALA A 397 39.52 -35.10 -7.54
C ALA A 397 38.46 -34.41 -6.68
N VAL A 398 38.87 -33.74 -5.59
CA VAL A 398 37.92 -32.98 -4.73
C VAL A 398 37.32 -31.80 -5.50
N GLN A 399 38.16 -30.99 -6.16
CA GLN A 399 37.71 -29.84 -6.94
C GLN A 399 36.83 -30.26 -8.13
N GLU A 400 37.22 -31.31 -8.85
CA GLU A 400 36.44 -31.83 -9.98
C GLU A 400 35.08 -32.39 -9.54
N ARG A 401 35.00 -32.94 -8.32
CA ARG A 401 33.73 -33.37 -7.73
C ARG A 401 32.82 -32.19 -7.40
N GLU A 402 33.34 -31.14 -6.79
CA GLU A 402 32.59 -29.91 -6.54
C GLU A 402 32.15 -29.22 -7.85
N ASP A 403 33.00 -29.23 -8.88
CA ASP A 403 32.67 -28.70 -10.21
C ASP A 403 31.58 -29.54 -10.88
N ALA A 404 31.63 -30.86 -10.76
CA ALA A 404 30.61 -31.77 -11.24
C ALA A 404 29.27 -31.55 -10.51
N GLU A 405 29.27 -31.42 -9.19
CA GLU A 405 28.05 -31.13 -8.42
C GLU A 405 27.35 -29.84 -8.93
N ARG A 406 28.13 -28.79 -9.20
CA ARG A 406 27.60 -27.53 -9.75
C ARG A 406 27.09 -27.68 -11.18
N GLU A 407 27.78 -28.44 -12.01
CA GLU A 407 27.38 -28.68 -13.40
C GLU A 407 26.12 -29.54 -13.47
N ILE A 408 26.06 -30.63 -12.69
CA ILE A 408 24.89 -31.49 -12.55
C ILE A 408 23.69 -30.67 -12.09
N GLU A 409 23.84 -29.83 -11.08
CA GLU A 409 22.72 -28.98 -10.61
C GLU A 409 22.25 -28.01 -11.70
N ARG A 410 23.16 -27.43 -12.49
CA ARG A 410 22.83 -26.56 -13.62
C ARG A 410 22.06 -27.31 -14.72
N GLU A 411 22.53 -28.50 -15.09
CA GLU A 411 21.86 -29.34 -16.08
C GLU A 411 20.51 -29.84 -15.57
N LEU A 412 20.40 -30.19 -14.29
CA LEU A 412 19.14 -30.58 -13.66
C LEU A 412 18.11 -29.45 -13.67
N GLU A 413 18.53 -28.21 -13.44
CA GLU A 413 17.62 -27.06 -13.52
C GLU A 413 17.15 -26.81 -14.95
N ALA A 414 17.97 -27.10 -15.96
CA ALA A 414 17.58 -27.01 -17.37
C ALA A 414 16.64 -28.16 -17.80
N LEU A 415 16.90 -29.40 -17.34
CA LEU A 415 16.13 -30.59 -17.71
C LEU A 415 14.82 -30.72 -16.92
N CYS A 416 14.85 -30.35 -15.65
CA CYS A 416 13.78 -30.49 -14.66
C CYS A 416 13.68 -29.22 -13.80
N PRO A 417 13.27 -28.07 -14.40
CA PRO A 417 13.17 -26.80 -13.68
C PRO A 417 12.22 -26.91 -12.49
N ALA A 418 12.46 -26.07 -11.48
CA ALA A 418 11.57 -25.97 -10.33
C ALA A 418 10.15 -25.53 -10.75
N ARG A 419 9.14 -26.20 -10.19
CA ARG A 419 7.73 -25.90 -10.50
C ARG A 419 7.25 -24.66 -9.72
N ASP A 420 6.68 -23.68 -10.42
CA ASP A 420 6.06 -22.47 -9.81
C ASP A 420 4.61 -22.80 -9.40
N VAL A 421 4.45 -23.60 -8.34
CA VAL A 421 3.15 -24.01 -7.79
C VAL A 421 2.73 -23.09 -6.66
N LYS A 422 1.47 -22.65 -6.67
CA LYS A 422 0.85 -21.89 -5.58
C LYS A 422 -0.42 -22.57 -5.10
N ASP A 423 -0.54 -22.69 -3.79
CA ASP A 423 -1.73 -23.18 -3.13
C ASP A 423 -2.69 -22.04 -2.74
N PHE A 424 -3.97 -22.34 -2.76
CA PHE A 424 -5.02 -21.41 -2.35
C PHE A 424 -6.25 -22.14 -1.83
N CYS A 425 -7.08 -21.42 -1.09
CA CYS A 425 -8.39 -21.86 -0.66
C CYS A 425 -9.43 -20.80 -1.03
N VAL A 426 -10.64 -21.25 -1.40
CA VAL A 426 -11.79 -20.35 -1.57
C VAL A 426 -12.65 -20.43 -0.31
N VAL A 427 -13.04 -19.28 0.20
CA VAL A 427 -13.96 -19.15 1.34
C VAL A 427 -15.21 -18.40 0.86
N ALA A 428 -16.37 -19.06 0.94
CA ALA A 428 -17.65 -18.41 0.69
C ALA A 428 -18.09 -17.63 1.94
N VAL A 429 -18.46 -16.37 1.75
CA VAL A 429 -18.77 -15.44 2.84
C VAL A 429 -20.03 -14.63 2.56
N LYS A 430 -20.61 -14.08 3.63
CA LYS A 430 -21.73 -13.13 3.58
C LYS A 430 -21.49 -11.99 4.59
N ASP A 431 -22.21 -10.87 4.45
CA ASP A 431 -22.06 -9.72 5.36
C ASP A 431 -22.43 -10.08 6.82
N ALA A 432 -21.48 -10.11 7.75
CA ALA A 432 -21.82 -10.35 9.17
C ALA A 432 -22.56 -9.16 9.82
N ARG A 433 -22.45 -7.98 9.20
CA ARG A 433 -23.13 -6.75 9.60
C ARG A 433 -23.89 -6.19 8.41
N THR A 434 -25.21 -6.29 8.46
CA THR A 434 -26.08 -5.54 7.57
C THR A 434 -26.32 -4.15 8.14
N LEU A 435 -25.99 -3.11 7.37
CA LEU A 435 -26.42 -1.76 7.68
C LEU A 435 -27.92 -1.63 7.33
N ARG A 436 -28.32 -0.56 6.65
CA ARG A 436 -29.71 -0.27 6.27
C ARG A 436 -30.35 -1.26 5.28
N ARG A 437 -29.62 -2.25 4.77
CA ARG A 437 -30.06 -3.16 3.70
C ARG A 437 -29.95 -4.62 4.11
N PRO A 438 -30.89 -5.48 3.70
CA PRO A 438 -30.87 -6.91 4.02
C PRO A 438 -29.70 -7.65 3.37
N GLN A 439 -29.35 -8.80 3.95
CA GLN A 439 -28.24 -9.66 3.56
C GLN A 439 -28.64 -10.54 2.37
N ASN A 440 -28.53 -10.02 1.14
CA ASN A 440 -28.96 -10.74 -0.06
C ASN A 440 -27.79 -11.21 -0.94
N ARG A 441 -26.54 -10.90 -0.56
CA ARG A 441 -25.34 -11.20 -1.35
C ARG A 441 -24.40 -12.12 -0.58
N THR A 442 -23.80 -13.04 -1.32
CA THR A 442 -22.66 -13.85 -0.91
C THR A 442 -21.47 -13.51 -1.80
N ALA A 443 -20.25 -13.65 -1.29
CA ALA A 443 -19.02 -13.47 -2.04
C ALA A 443 -18.09 -14.65 -1.83
N GLN A 444 -17.09 -14.78 -2.70
CA GLN A 444 -16.00 -15.73 -2.55
C GLN A 444 -14.72 -14.95 -2.30
N ILE A 445 -13.96 -15.35 -1.27
CA ILE A 445 -12.65 -14.80 -0.96
C ILE A 445 -11.62 -15.89 -1.26
N THR A 446 -10.69 -15.60 -2.17
CA THR A 446 -9.53 -16.46 -2.39
C THR A 446 -8.43 -16.11 -1.40
N VAL A 447 -8.00 -17.09 -0.62
CA VAL A 447 -6.88 -17.00 0.32
C VAL A 447 -5.70 -17.76 -0.30
N TRP A 448 -4.62 -17.05 -0.60
CA TRP A 448 -3.37 -17.64 -1.10
C TRP A 448 -2.49 -18.13 0.05
N ASP A 449 -1.58 -19.06 -0.25
CA ASP A 449 -0.67 -19.70 0.72
C ASP A 449 -1.44 -20.36 1.88
N ALA A 450 -2.56 -21.00 1.54
CA ALA A 450 -3.51 -21.64 2.44
C ALA A 450 -2.90 -22.80 3.26
N VAL A 451 -1.94 -23.55 2.72
CA VAL A 451 -1.24 -24.65 3.43
C VAL A 451 -0.47 -24.11 4.65
N SER A 452 0.07 -22.90 4.57
CA SER A 452 0.71 -22.26 5.74
C SER A 452 -0.27 -21.96 6.88
N LEU A 453 -1.57 -21.97 6.57
CA LEU A 453 -2.67 -21.69 7.49
C LEU A 453 -3.36 -22.96 7.98
N THR A 454 -2.98 -24.17 7.55
CA THR A 454 -3.55 -25.43 8.05
C THR A 454 -2.77 -25.97 9.25
N THR A 455 -3.46 -26.40 10.31
CA THR A 455 -2.88 -27.30 11.32
C THR A 455 -3.10 -28.74 10.85
N GLY A 456 -2.36 -29.73 11.36
CA GLY A 456 -2.40 -31.13 10.88
C GLY A 456 -3.75 -31.89 10.96
N GLU A 457 -4.84 -31.20 11.31
CA GLU A 457 -6.21 -31.63 11.09
C GLU A 457 -6.76 -30.76 9.95
N GLU A 458 -7.32 -31.36 8.90
CA GLU A 458 -7.78 -30.80 7.60
C GLU A 458 -8.62 -29.49 7.62
N SER A 459 -8.83 -28.87 8.78
CA SER A 459 -9.39 -27.54 8.94
C SER A 459 -8.33 -26.44 8.83
N LEU A 460 -8.55 -25.49 7.93
CA LEU A 460 -7.84 -24.21 7.90
C LEU A 460 -7.91 -23.54 9.27
N LYS A 461 -6.75 -23.33 9.90
CA LYS A 461 -6.64 -22.73 11.23
C LYS A 461 -7.26 -21.33 11.20
N GLY A 462 -8.34 -21.18 11.96
CA GLY A 462 -9.00 -19.90 12.13
C GLY A 462 -10.00 -19.52 11.05
N PHE A 463 -10.44 -20.43 10.17
CA PHE A 463 -11.57 -20.20 9.25
C PHE A 463 -12.68 -21.23 9.50
N GLU A 464 -13.53 -20.98 10.48
CA GLU A 464 -14.63 -21.88 10.84
C GLU A 464 -15.96 -21.40 10.24
N THR A 465 -16.76 -22.34 9.76
CA THR A 465 -18.09 -22.04 9.23
C THR A 465 -18.99 -21.48 10.33
N GLY A 466 -19.72 -20.40 10.03
CA GLY A 466 -20.58 -19.68 10.98
C GLY A 466 -19.86 -18.64 11.83
N GLN A 467 -18.52 -18.62 11.85
CA GLN A 467 -17.77 -17.60 12.58
C GLN A 467 -17.67 -16.28 11.81
N ARG A 468 -17.47 -15.20 12.57
CA ARG A 468 -17.39 -13.83 12.05
C ARG A 468 -15.96 -13.32 12.11
N TYR A 469 -15.53 -12.70 11.01
CA TYR A 469 -14.17 -12.20 10.83
C TYR A 469 -14.19 -10.75 10.38
N LEU A 470 -13.26 -9.97 10.92
CA LEU A 470 -12.88 -8.68 10.37
C LEU A 470 -11.74 -8.90 9.39
N VAL A 471 -12.02 -8.72 8.10
CA VAL A 471 -11.01 -8.79 7.04
C VAL A 471 -10.54 -7.38 6.75
N CYS A 472 -9.25 -7.11 7.00
CA CYS A 472 -8.62 -5.81 6.76
C CYS A 472 -7.46 -5.95 5.76
N LEU A 473 -7.36 -5.01 4.81
CA LEU A 473 -6.19 -4.86 3.94
C LEU A 473 -5.13 -3.93 4.54
N ILE A 474 -5.47 -3.23 5.62
CA ILE A 474 -4.60 -2.29 6.32
C ILE A 474 -4.19 -2.96 7.64
N PRO A 475 -2.90 -3.04 7.98
CA PRO A 475 -2.50 -3.51 9.29
C PRO A 475 -3.00 -2.53 10.35
N HIS A 476 -3.88 -2.99 11.25
CA HIS A 476 -4.13 -2.26 12.47
C HIS A 476 -2.86 -2.28 13.32
N ALA A 477 -2.40 -1.11 13.77
CA ALA A 477 -1.53 -1.01 14.93
C ALA A 477 -2.34 -1.40 16.19
N MET A 478 -2.60 -2.69 16.36
CA MET A 478 -3.09 -3.31 17.59
C MET A 478 -2.00 -4.29 18.07
N PRO A 479 -1.80 -4.44 19.39
CA PRO A 479 -0.76 -5.29 19.92
C PRO A 479 -0.98 -6.75 19.48
N VAL A 480 0.14 -7.37 19.09
CA VAL A 480 0.28 -8.71 18.51
C VAL A 480 -0.66 -9.74 19.15
N SER A 481 -1.63 -10.22 18.37
CA SER A 481 -2.15 -11.58 18.50
C SER A 481 -2.70 -12.05 17.15
N LEU A 482 -2.01 -13.07 16.62
CA LEU A 482 -2.48 -14.08 15.65
C LEU A 482 -3.65 -13.67 14.75
N THR A 483 -3.37 -12.93 13.67
CA THR A 483 -4.30 -12.78 12.53
C THR A 483 -3.60 -13.22 11.25
N PRO A 484 -4.11 -14.21 10.51
CA PRO A 484 -3.55 -14.60 9.21
C PRO A 484 -3.67 -13.46 8.21
N ARG A 485 -2.61 -13.27 7.41
CA ARG A 485 -2.50 -12.20 6.42
C ARG A 485 -3.31 -12.58 5.17
N ILE A 486 -4.36 -11.82 4.84
CA ILE A 486 -5.05 -11.96 3.56
C ILE A 486 -4.50 -10.91 2.59
N HIS A 487 -3.66 -11.35 1.65
CA HIS A 487 -3.09 -10.50 0.62
C HIS A 487 -4.06 -10.42 -0.58
N ARG A 488 -4.88 -9.36 -0.60
CA ARG A 488 -5.84 -8.96 -1.66
C ARG A 488 -7.18 -9.72 -1.70
N LEU A 489 -8.24 -9.00 -1.36
CA LEU A 489 -9.59 -9.25 -1.85
C LEU A 489 -9.71 -8.70 -3.28
N ARG A 490 -9.74 -9.58 -4.29
CA ARG A 490 -10.31 -9.27 -5.60
C ARG A 490 -11.75 -9.77 -5.59
N ILE A 491 -12.70 -8.90 -5.95
CA ILE A 491 -14.13 -9.22 -6.11
C ILE A 491 -14.39 -9.45 -7.58
#